data_AF-A0A818PU36-F1
#
_entry.id   AF-A0A818PU36-F1
#
_cell.length_a   1.000
_cell.length_b   1.000
_cell.length_c   1.000
_cell.angle_alpha   90.00
_cell.angle_beta   90.00
_cell.angle_gamma   90.00
#
_symmetry.space_group_name_H-M   'P 1'
#
loop_
_entity.id
_entity.type
_entity.pdbx_description
1 polymer ?
#
loop_
_entity_poly.entity_id
_entity_poly.type
_entity_poly.pdbx_seq_one_letter_code
_entity_poly.pdbx_strand_id
1 'polypeptide(L)'
;MTLSELEEEARKRKERLTQWKLKKQNQTIKRKEYDDDDDENETDNKDKNKDSQEDIIEFPKPIFRNYKPNESGNISGAIILPKPKLIDVKSMIEDQIKNRTNINDNSIIGVTEDVDLLSLAPRKPDWDLKRDVEKKLKRLEKRTTRAIAELTRQRLLTEQKQSQQSLAEVVATTSKLNEAAQDDDD
;
A
#
# COMPACT_ATOMS: atom_id res chain seq x y z
N MET A 1 15.96 -29.29 -13.90
CA MET A 1 17.27 -29.05 -13.27
C MET A 1 18.02 -30.38 -13.28
N THR A 2 18.94 -30.53 -14.22
CA THR A 2 19.85 -31.69 -14.25
C THR A 2 20.89 -31.51 -13.14
N LEU A 3 21.47 -32.61 -12.65
CA LEU A 3 22.45 -32.57 -11.55
C LEU A 3 23.64 -31.62 -11.85
N SER A 4 23.99 -31.49 -13.14
CA SER A 4 25.00 -30.56 -13.67
C SER A 4 24.64 -29.08 -13.45
N GLU A 5 23.38 -28.71 -13.65
CA GLU A 5 22.91 -27.32 -13.51
C GLU A 5 22.92 -26.88 -12.04
N LEU A 6 22.57 -27.79 -11.12
CA LEU A 6 22.66 -27.58 -9.68
C LEU A 6 24.13 -27.44 -9.22
N GLU A 7 25.03 -28.24 -9.79
CA GLU A 7 26.47 -28.18 -9.48
C GLU A 7 27.09 -26.85 -9.96
N GLU A 8 26.71 -26.38 -11.14
CA GLU A 8 27.11 -25.07 -11.66
C GLU A 8 26.60 -23.92 -10.79
N GLU A 9 25.34 -23.99 -10.35
CA GLU A 9 24.77 -22.97 -9.46
C GLU A 9 25.44 -22.97 -8.08
N ALA A 10 25.79 -24.15 -7.56
CA ALA A 10 26.57 -24.28 -6.33
C ALA A 10 27.98 -23.67 -6.47
N ARG A 11 28.65 -23.87 -7.61
CA ARG A 11 29.95 -23.21 -7.90
C ARG A 11 29.82 -21.69 -7.96
N LYS A 12 28.82 -21.17 -8.68
CA LYS A 12 28.54 -19.73 -8.75
C LYS A 12 28.28 -19.13 -7.37
N ARG A 13 27.53 -19.84 -6.50
CA ARG A 13 27.30 -19.43 -5.11
C ARG A 13 28.60 -19.42 -4.30
N LYS A 14 29.42 -20.46 -4.43
CA LYS A 14 30.73 -20.55 -3.75
C LYS A 14 31.64 -19.40 -4.15
N GLU A 15 31.76 -19.12 -5.44
CA GLU A 15 32.53 -17.98 -5.97
C GLU A 15 32.02 -16.65 -5.41
N ARG A 16 30.70 -16.42 -5.45
CA ARG A 16 30.08 -15.22 -4.88
C ARG A 16 30.41 -15.04 -3.39
N LEU A 17 30.36 -16.12 -2.60
CA LEU A 17 30.70 -16.08 -1.18
C LEU A 17 32.19 -15.80 -0.95
N THR A 18 33.08 -16.36 -1.77
CA THR A 18 34.52 -16.08 -1.67
C THR A 18 34.84 -14.62 -1.99
N GLN A 19 34.21 -14.05 -3.02
CA GLN A 19 34.34 -12.63 -3.36
C GLN A 19 33.80 -11.73 -2.24
N TRP A 20 32.68 -12.09 -1.62
CA TRP A 20 32.15 -11.37 -0.46
C TRP A 20 33.11 -11.41 0.74
N LYS A 21 33.72 -12.57 1.01
CA LYS A 21 34.71 -12.73 2.10
C LYS A 21 35.97 -11.90 1.83
N LEU A 22 36.49 -11.91 0.60
CA LEU A 22 37.65 -11.11 0.21
C LEU A 22 37.36 -9.61 0.32
N LYS A 23 36.17 -9.16 -0.10
CA LYS A 23 35.73 -7.76 0.05
C LYS A 23 35.65 -7.34 1.53
N LYS A 24 35.18 -8.21 2.42
CA LYS A 24 35.12 -7.96 3.87
C LYS A 24 36.52 -7.85 4.48
N GLN A 25 37.44 -8.73 4.08
CA GLN A 25 38.83 -8.67 4.53
C GLN A 25 39.53 -7.38 4.04
N ASN A 26 39.32 -6.99 2.78
CA ASN A 26 39.86 -5.75 2.26
C ASN A 26 39.24 -4.51 2.92
N GLN A 27 37.96 -4.55 3.34
CA GLN A 27 37.37 -3.48 4.15
C GLN A 27 38.00 -3.37 5.54
N THR A 28 38.37 -4.48 6.18
CA THR A 28 39.09 -4.44 7.46
C THR A 28 40.51 -3.92 7.31
N ILE A 29 41.18 -4.24 6.20
CA ILE A 29 42.52 -3.73 5.90
C ILE A 29 42.44 -2.23 5.58
N LYS A 30 41.45 -1.78 4.79
CA LYS A 30 41.21 -0.35 4.54
C LYS A 30 40.84 0.45 5.78
N ARG A 31 40.28 -0.15 6.83
CA ARG A 31 40.11 0.54 8.12
C ARG A 31 41.45 0.69 8.85
N LYS A 32 42.33 -0.30 8.75
CA LYS A 32 43.69 -0.23 9.33
C LYS A 32 44.64 0.70 8.57
N GLU A 33 44.46 0.85 7.26
CA GLU A 33 45.36 1.66 6.39
C GLU A 33 45.00 3.16 6.37
N TYR A 34 43.87 3.55 6.97
CA TYR A 34 43.42 4.95 7.09
C TYR A 34 43.46 5.49 8.54
N ASP A 35 43.88 4.69 9.51
CA ASP A 35 44.04 5.07 10.93
C ASP A 35 45.55 5.02 11.31
N ASP A 36 46.42 5.62 10.48
CA ASP A 36 47.88 5.69 10.70
C ASP A 36 48.39 7.15 10.81
N ASP A 37 47.57 8.04 11.39
CA ASP A 37 47.99 9.32 11.96
C ASP A 37 47.22 9.55 13.29
N ASP A 38 47.98 9.78 14.37
CA ASP A 38 47.59 10.12 15.76
C ASP A 38 47.04 9.01 16.67
N ASP A 39 47.92 8.30 17.39
CA ASP A 39 48.27 8.61 18.79
C ASP A 39 49.16 7.48 19.36
N GLU A 40 50.47 7.70 19.36
CA GLU A 40 51.42 6.83 20.05
C GLU A 40 51.13 6.87 21.57
N ASN A 41 50.96 5.71 22.19
CA ASN A 41 51.83 5.37 23.30
C ASN A 41 51.79 3.87 23.60
N GLU A 42 52.91 3.26 23.21
CA GLU A 42 53.33 1.92 23.57
C GLU A 42 53.44 1.74 25.10
N THR A 43 53.22 0.50 25.48
CA THR A 43 53.64 -0.11 26.74
C THR A 43 55.16 -0.14 26.88
N ASP A 44 55.63 -0.04 28.14
CA ASP A 44 56.92 -0.49 28.72
C ASP A 44 58.05 0.52 29.04
N ASN A 45 58.15 0.80 30.36
CA ASN A 45 59.31 0.63 31.27
C ASN A 45 60.57 1.57 31.26
N LYS A 46 60.92 1.98 32.51
CA LYS A 46 62.16 2.62 33.07
C LYS A 46 62.39 4.10 32.75
N ASP A 47 62.78 4.99 33.66
CA ASP A 47 63.53 4.86 34.93
C ASP A 47 63.18 6.00 35.93
N LYS A 48 63.11 5.62 37.22
CA LYS A 48 63.62 6.31 38.42
C LYS A 48 63.34 7.81 38.63
N ASN A 49 62.51 8.10 39.63
CA ASN A 49 62.96 8.87 40.80
C ASN A 49 62.08 8.61 42.04
N LYS A 50 62.75 8.40 43.17
CA LYS A 50 62.22 8.23 44.52
C LYS A 50 61.63 9.55 45.02
N ASP A 51 60.44 9.50 45.62
CA ASP A 51 60.31 9.82 47.04
C ASP A 51 58.99 9.27 47.62
N SER A 52 59.10 8.70 48.81
CA SER A 52 58.07 7.96 49.51
C SER A 52 57.03 8.87 50.14
N GLN A 53 55.79 8.85 49.64
CA GLN A 53 54.56 9.05 50.42
C GLN A 53 53.48 8.14 49.83
N GLU A 54 52.71 7.47 50.68
CA GLU A 54 51.79 6.37 50.37
C GLU A 54 50.86 6.69 49.20
N ASP A 55 51.06 6.02 48.05
CA ASP A 55 50.21 6.17 46.86
C ASP A 55 48.80 5.65 47.15
N ILE A 56 47.89 6.55 47.53
CA ILE A 56 46.46 6.30 47.47
C ILE A 56 46.11 6.25 45.98
N ILE A 57 46.06 5.05 45.42
CA ILE A 57 45.55 4.81 44.07
C ILE A 57 44.07 5.22 44.09
N GLU A 58 43.76 6.45 43.64
CA GLU A 58 42.39 6.93 43.51
C GLU A 58 41.71 6.21 42.35
N PHE A 59 40.89 5.20 42.66
CA PHE A 59 40.06 4.52 41.67
C PHE A 59 38.91 5.44 41.19
N PRO A 60 38.51 5.36 39.91
CA PRO A 60 37.37 6.12 39.40
C PRO A 60 36.08 5.74 40.14
N LYS A 61 35.28 6.74 40.52
CA LYS A 61 34.07 6.58 41.33
C LYS A 61 33.00 5.79 40.56
N PRO A 62 32.38 4.76 41.17
CA PRO A 62 31.35 3.97 40.49
C PRO A 62 30.07 4.77 40.23
N ILE A 63 29.38 4.44 39.14
CA ILE A 63 28.12 5.08 38.71
C ILE A 63 26.96 4.11 38.91
N PHE A 64 26.02 4.42 39.80
CA PHE A 64 24.86 3.57 40.06
C PHE A 64 23.59 4.12 39.40
N ARG A 65 22.87 3.24 38.68
CA ARG A 65 21.60 3.57 38.02
C ARG A 65 20.39 3.25 38.91
N ASN A 66 20.41 2.10 39.60
CA ASN A 66 19.26 1.57 40.35
C ASN A 66 19.49 1.40 41.86
N TYR A 67 20.72 1.58 42.35
CA TYR A 67 21.08 1.36 43.75
C TYR A 67 21.54 2.67 44.40
N LYS A 68 21.13 2.90 45.65
CA LYS A 68 21.59 4.01 46.49
C LYS A 68 22.44 3.43 47.62
N PRO A 69 23.77 3.60 47.60
CA PRO A 69 24.62 3.16 48.70
C PRO A 69 24.25 3.89 49.98
N ASN A 70 24.23 3.17 51.11
CA ASN A 70 24.11 3.77 52.43
C ASN A 70 25.51 4.21 52.89
N GLU A 71 25.62 5.35 53.59
CA GLU A 71 26.84 6.18 53.81
C GLU A 71 28.05 5.53 54.52
N SER A 72 28.12 4.22 54.69
CA SER A 72 29.10 3.55 55.56
C SER A 72 30.22 2.80 54.82
N GLY A 73 30.72 3.30 53.68
CA GLY A 73 31.91 2.71 53.03
C GLY A 73 32.51 3.51 51.86
N ASN A 74 33.53 2.92 51.21
CA ASN A 74 34.34 3.45 50.09
C ASN A 74 33.56 3.85 48.81
N ILE A 75 32.23 3.88 48.89
CA ILE A 75 31.27 4.07 47.79
C ILE A 75 30.46 5.37 48.02
N SER A 76 30.69 6.10 49.12
CA SER A 76 29.98 7.33 49.50
C SER A 76 30.14 8.50 48.49
N GLY A 77 31.07 8.41 47.54
CA GLY A 77 31.24 9.37 46.45
C GLY A 77 30.61 8.96 45.11
N ALA A 78 29.88 7.85 45.06
CA ALA A 78 29.35 7.32 43.81
C ALA A 78 28.31 8.24 43.14
N ILE A 79 28.42 8.42 41.83
CA ILE A 79 27.52 9.29 41.06
C ILE A 79 26.21 8.53 40.82
N ILE A 80 25.12 9.00 41.42
CA ILE A 80 23.77 8.43 41.24
C ILE A 80 23.08 9.19 40.10
N LEU A 81 22.69 8.49 39.03
CA LEU A 81 21.93 9.12 37.96
C LEU A 81 20.50 9.43 38.41
N PRO A 82 19.93 10.58 38.01
CA PRO A 82 18.53 10.89 38.28
C PRO A 82 17.63 9.87 37.58
N LYS A 83 16.57 9.42 38.26
CA LYS A 83 15.55 8.55 37.66
C LYS A 83 14.91 9.29 36.48
N PRO A 84 14.73 8.63 35.31
CA PRO A 84 14.08 9.26 34.18
C PRO A 84 12.65 9.64 34.56
N LYS A 85 12.22 10.84 34.16
CA LYS A 85 10.82 11.25 34.28
C LYS A 85 10.01 10.36 33.33
N LEU A 86 8.97 9.71 33.86
CA LEU A 86 8.04 8.95 33.02
C LEU A 86 7.31 9.94 32.11
N ILE A 87 7.10 9.54 30.86
CA ILE A 87 6.25 10.28 29.93
C ILE A 87 4.83 10.27 30.48
N ASP A 88 4.21 11.45 30.54
CA ASP A 88 2.81 11.56 30.93
C ASP A 88 1.94 11.09 29.76
N VAL A 89 1.52 9.83 29.83
CA VAL A 89 0.67 9.19 28.83
C VAL A 89 -0.68 9.89 28.74
N LYS A 90 -1.13 10.53 29.82
CA LYS A 90 -2.45 11.19 29.87
C LYS A 90 -2.50 12.40 28.95
N SER A 91 -1.52 13.31 29.05
CA SER A 91 -1.42 14.46 28.13
C SER A 91 -1.24 14.03 26.67
N MET A 92 -0.43 13.00 26.41
CA MET A 92 -0.27 12.44 25.05
C MET A 92 -1.62 11.95 24.47
N ILE A 93 -2.41 11.23 25.26
CA ILE A 93 -3.73 10.74 24.82
C ILE A 93 -4.67 11.93 24.59
N GLU A 94 -4.65 12.92 25.47
CA GLU A 94 -5.51 14.10 25.36
C GLU A 94 -5.18 14.92 24.10
N ASP A 95 -3.91 15.10 23.78
CA ASP A 95 -3.45 15.75 22.55
C ASP A 95 -3.84 14.95 21.30
N GLN A 96 -3.77 13.62 21.37
CA GLN A 96 -4.18 12.76 20.27
C GLN A 96 -5.69 12.81 20.00
N ILE A 97 -6.51 12.92 21.05
CA ILE A 97 -7.96 13.12 20.94
C ILE A 97 -8.25 14.49 20.34
N LYS A 98 -7.65 15.56 20.87
CA LYS A 98 -7.82 16.93 20.35
C LYS A 98 -7.44 17.02 18.88
N ASN A 99 -6.32 16.43 18.48
CA ASN A 99 -5.90 16.43 17.08
C ASN A 99 -6.91 15.71 16.18
N ARG A 100 -7.47 14.58 16.61
CA ARG A 100 -8.51 13.87 15.85
C ARG A 100 -9.81 14.68 15.76
N THR A 101 -10.27 15.28 16.86
CA THR A 101 -11.50 16.09 16.85
C THR A 101 -11.34 17.34 15.98
N ASN A 102 -10.20 18.02 16.04
CA ASN A 102 -9.93 19.19 15.21
C ASN A 102 -9.78 18.84 13.70
N ILE A 103 -9.28 17.64 13.38
CA ILE A 103 -9.24 17.13 11.99
C ILE A 103 -10.66 16.85 11.49
N ASN A 104 -11.53 16.34 12.37
CA ASN A 104 -12.92 16.10 12.05
C ASN A 104 -13.64 17.43 11.75
N ASP A 105 -13.54 18.44 12.61
CA ASP A 105 -14.30 19.69 12.44
C ASP A 105 -13.93 20.49 11.16
N ASN A 106 -12.67 20.39 10.70
CA ASN A 106 -12.21 21.13 9.51
C ASN A 106 -12.25 20.32 8.18
N SER A 107 -12.46 18.99 8.23
CA SER A 107 -12.59 18.15 7.02
C SER A 107 -14.04 17.70 6.74
N ILE A 108 -14.97 17.94 7.66
CA ILE A 108 -16.34 17.44 7.62
C ILE A 108 -17.33 18.33 6.86
N ILE A 109 -16.94 19.52 6.40
CA ILE A 109 -17.89 20.40 5.67
C ILE A 109 -18.25 19.86 4.26
N GLY A 110 -17.60 18.77 3.77
CA GLY A 110 -17.87 18.21 2.44
C GLY A 110 -18.36 16.76 2.35
N VAL A 111 -18.20 15.92 3.39
CA VAL A 111 -18.48 14.47 3.30
C VAL A 111 -18.94 13.87 4.64
N THR A 112 -19.76 14.57 5.42
CA THR A 112 -20.69 13.89 6.33
C THR A 112 -22.04 13.86 5.68
N GLU A 113 -22.18 12.92 4.74
CA GLU A 113 -23.49 12.38 4.47
C GLU A 113 -23.85 11.57 5.72
N ASP A 114 -24.75 12.14 6.53
CA ASP A 114 -25.28 11.53 7.73
C ASP A 114 -25.60 10.06 7.42
N VAL A 115 -24.88 9.14 8.08
CA VAL A 115 -25.15 7.71 7.93
C VAL A 115 -26.50 7.46 8.59
N ASP A 116 -27.54 7.45 7.76
CA ASP A 116 -28.92 7.18 8.16
C ASP A 116 -28.98 5.87 8.96
N LEU A 117 -29.36 5.98 10.23
CA LEU A 117 -29.42 4.89 11.20
C LEU A 117 -30.39 3.78 10.77
N LEU A 118 -31.34 4.08 9.87
CA LEU A 118 -32.20 3.06 9.26
C LEU A 118 -31.45 2.18 8.23
N SER A 119 -30.36 2.67 7.64
CA SER A 119 -29.54 1.88 6.70
C SER A 119 -28.61 0.88 7.40
N LEU A 120 -28.30 1.12 8.68
CA LEU A 120 -27.45 0.26 9.51
C LEU A 120 -28.20 -0.91 10.17
N ALA A 121 -29.54 -0.91 10.11
CA ALA A 121 -30.37 -2.01 10.58
C ALA A 121 -30.04 -3.32 9.84
N PRO A 122 -30.29 -4.50 10.44
CA PRO A 122 -30.05 -5.77 9.77
C PRO A 122 -30.88 -5.85 8.49
N ARG A 123 -30.20 -5.77 7.34
CA ARG A 123 -30.83 -5.89 6.03
C ARG A 123 -31.16 -7.35 5.72
N LYS A 124 -32.06 -7.56 4.75
CA LYS A 124 -32.38 -8.92 4.26
C LYS A 124 -31.10 -9.62 3.77
N PRO A 125 -30.97 -10.95 3.94
CA PRO A 125 -29.79 -11.69 3.47
C PRO A 125 -29.55 -11.53 1.96
N ASP A 126 -30.62 -11.35 1.17
CA ASP A 126 -30.55 -11.17 -0.29
C ASP A 126 -30.24 -9.73 -0.74
N TRP A 127 -30.10 -8.77 0.19
CA TRP A 127 -29.98 -7.35 -0.20
C TRP A 127 -28.70 -7.09 -1.01
N ASP A 128 -27.61 -7.76 -0.63
CA ASP A 128 -26.32 -7.61 -1.26
C ASP A 128 -26.35 -8.20 -2.68
N LEU A 129 -26.98 -9.38 -2.80
CA LEU A 129 -27.21 -10.03 -4.09
C LEU A 129 -28.01 -9.12 -5.03
N LYS A 130 -29.07 -8.48 -4.53
CA LYS A 130 -29.88 -7.55 -5.34
C LYS A 130 -29.06 -6.36 -5.83
N ARG A 131 -28.28 -5.73 -4.96
CA ARG A 131 -27.43 -4.59 -5.30
C ARG A 131 -26.40 -4.95 -6.38
N ASP A 132 -25.75 -6.09 -6.22
CA ASP A 132 -24.69 -6.54 -7.14
C ASP A 132 -25.24 -7.00 -8.49
N VAL A 133 -26.43 -7.60 -8.50
CA VAL A 133 -27.15 -8.01 -9.71
C VAL A 133 -27.75 -6.81 -10.45
N GLU A 134 -28.25 -5.80 -9.74
CA GLU A 134 -28.91 -4.63 -10.31
C GLU A 134 -28.01 -3.89 -11.32
N LYS A 135 -26.72 -3.71 -10.99
CA LYS A 135 -25.76 -3.06 -11.91
C LYS A 135 -25.58 -3.84 -13.21
N LYS A 136 -25.61 -5.18 -13.14
CA LYS A 136 -25.50 -6.06 -14.32
C LYS A 136 -26.80 -6.03 -15.13
N LEU A 137 -27.96 -6.12 -14.47
CA LEU A 137 -29.27 -6.03 -15.10
C LEU A 137 -29.47 -4.69 -15.80
N LYS A 138 -29.12 -3.57 -15.17
CA LYS A 138 -29.24 -2.23 -15.78
C LYS A 138 -28.46 -2.09 -17.10
N ARG A 139 -27.30 -2.75 -17.20
CA ARG A 139 -26.51 -2.78 -18.45
C ARG A 139 -27.15 -3.68 -19.51
N LEU A 140 -27.68 -4.83 -19.09
CA LEU A 140 -28.34 -5.77 -19.97
C LEU A 140 -29.66 -5.18 -20.50
N GLU A 141 -30.50 -4.66 -19.62
CA GLU A 141 -31.79 -4.02 -19.91
C GLU A 141 -31.66 -2.93 -20.98
N LYS A 142 -30.65 -2.06 -20.91
CA LYS A 142 -30.37 -1.05 -21.96
C LYS A 142 -30.10 -1.66 -23.33
N ARG A 143 -29.43 -2.82 -23.39
CA ARG A 143 -29.18 -3.53 -24.64
C ARG A 143 -30.44 -4.23 -25.12
N THR A 144 -31.21 -4.83 -24.21
CA THR A 144 -32.46 -5.52 -24.52
C THR A 144 -33.50 -4.54 -25.07
N THR A 145 -33.68 -3.37 -24.44
CA THR A 145 -34.60 -2.33 -24.93
C THR A 145 -34.18 -1.80 -26.29
N ARG A 146 -32.87 -1.61 -26.53
CA ARG A 146 -32.36 -1.24 -27.85
C ARG A 146 -32.61 -2.33 -28.89
N ALA A 147 -32.36 -3.60 -28.56
CA ALA A 147 -32.61 -4.73 -29.45
C ALA A 147 -34.11 -4.89 -29.76
N ILE A 148 -34.98 -4.73 -28.76
CA ILE A 148 -36.43 -4.73 -28.94
C ILE A 148 -36.84 -3.59 -29.87
N ALA A 149 -36.36 -2.36 -29.64
CA ALA A 149 -36.68 -1.23 -30.49
C ALA A 149 -36.23 -1.45 -31.95
N GLU A 150 -35.04 -2.01 -32.16
CA GLU A 150 -34.52 -2.33 -33.48
C GLU A 150 -35.34 -3.43 -34.17
N LEU A 151 -35.68 -4.52 -33.46
CA LEU A 151 -36.52 -5.59 -33.99
C LEU A 151 -37.92 -5.07 -34.36
N THR A 152 -38.51 -4.23 -33.52
CA THR A 152 -39.80 -3.59 -33.81
C THR A 152 -39.71 -2.68 -35.03
N ARG A 153 -38.64 -1.89 -35.16
CA ARG A 153 -38.41 -1.03 -36.32
C ARG A 153 -38.27 -1.84 -37.62
N GLN A 154 -37.52 -2.94 -37.59
CA GLN A 154 -37.35 -3.82 -38.75
C GLN A 154 -38.68 -4.46 -39.15
N ARG A 155 -39.46 -4.96 -38.19
CA ARG A 155 -40.78 -5.55 -38.45
C ARG A 155 -41.73 -4.55 -39.11
N LEU A 156 -41.83 -3.34 -38.58
CA LEU A 156 -42.68 -2.29 -39.15
C LEU A 156 -42.23 -1.91 -40.58
N LEU A 157 -40.93 -1.82 -40.83
CA LEU A 157 -40.41 -1.52 -42.17
C LEU A 157 -40.69 -2.67 -43.16
N THR A 158 -40.58 -3.93 -42.73
CA THR A 158 -40.91 -5.07 -43.59
C THR A 158 -42.40 -5.11 -43.93
N GLU A 159 -43.26 -4.83 -42.96
CA GLU A 159 -44.72 -4.76 -43.17
C GLU A 159 -45.09 -3.61 -44.11
N GLN A 160 -44.45 -2.44 -43.95
CA GLN A 160 -44.64 -1.31 -44.85
C GLN A 160 -44.13 -1.58 -46.27
N LYS A 161 -42.99 -2.28 -46.42
CA LYS A 161 -42.49 -2.65 -47.75
C LYS A 161 -43.41 -3.67 -48.44
N GLN A 162 -43.92 -4.65 -47.69
CA GLN A 162 -44.86 -5.63 -48.24
C GLN A 162 -46.17 -4.97 -48.67
N SER A 163 -46.69 -4.02 -47.88
CA SER A 163 -47.90 -3.26 -48.28
C SER A 163 -47.65 -2.32 -49.46
N GLN A 164 -46.46 -1.72 -49.57
CA GLN A 164 -46.08 -0.94 -50.76
C GLN A 164 -45.91 -1.81 -52.01
N GLN A 165 -45.33 -3.00 -51.87
CA GLN A 165 -45.19 -3.96 -52.97
C GLN A 165 -46.56 -4.44 -53.46
N SER A 166 -47.46 -4.82 -52.54
CA SER A 166 -48.81 -5.23 -52.93
C SER A 166 -49.59 -4.07 -53.57
N LEU A 167 -49.46 -2.85 -53.06
CA LEU A 167 -50.07 -1.66 -53.68
C LEU A 167 -49.49 -1.39 -55.07
N ALA A 168 -48.17 -1.46 -55.25
CA ALA A 168 -47.51 -1.26 -56.54
C ALA A 168 -47.92 -2.34 -57.56
N GLU A 169 -48.08 -3.59 -57.14
CA GLU A 169 -48.55 -4.68 -57.99
C GLU A 169 -50.00 -4.45 -58.44
N VAL A 170 -50.88 -4.01 -57.55
CA VAL A 170 -52.26 -3.65 -57.89
C VAL A 170 -52.29 -2.48 -58.88
N VAL A 171 -51.49 -1.43 -58.67
CA VAL A 171 -51.41 -0.29 -59.61
C VAL A 171 -50.82 -0.70 -60.97
N ALA A 172 -49.83 -1.60 -60.99
CA ALA A 172 -49.24 -2.11 -62.21
C ALA A 172 -50.22 -3.00 -63.01
N THR A 173 -51.06 -3.78 -62.34
CA THR A 173 -52.08 -4.59 -63.01
C THR A 173 -53.22 -3.74 -63.55
N THR A 174 -53.68 -2.73 -62.80
CA THR A 174 -54.73 -1.82 -63.28
C THR A 174 -54.27 -0.93 -64.44
N SER A 175 -53.03 -0.43 -64.42
CA SER A 175 -52.48 0.33 -65.54
C SER A 175 -52.35 -0.51 -66.82
N LYS A 176 -51.84 -1.75 -66.72
CA LYS A 176 -51.78 -2.68 -67.87
C LYS A 176 -53.15 -3.00 -68.46
N LEU A 177 -54.17 -3.19 -67.61
CA LEU A 177 -55.54 -3.41 -68.08
C LEU A 177 -56.10 -2.19 -68.79
N ASN A 178 -55.75 -0.98 -68.34
CA ASN A 178 -56.21 0.24 -68.96
C ASN A 178 -55.54 0.50 -70.33
N GLU A 179 -54.23 0.23 -70.46
CA GLU A 179 -53.53 0.32 -71.75
C GLU A 179 -54.08 -0.68 -72.77
N ALA A 180 -54.35 -1.92 -72.35
CA ALA A 180 -54.94 -2.94 -73.23
C ALA A 180 -56.36 -2.59 -73.71
N ALA A 181 -57.12 -1.80 -72.94
CA ALA A 181 -58.45 -1.33 -73.34
C ALA A 181 -58.41 -0.15 -74.34
N GLN A 182 -57.23 0.43 -74.58
CA GLN A 182 -57.05 1.64 -75.39
C GLN A 182 -56.51 1.36 -76.81
N ASP A 183 -56.02 0.14 -77.07
CA ASP A 183 -55.53 -0.32 -78.38
C ASP A 183 -56.59 -1.04 -79.25
N ASP A 184 -57.82 -1.27 -78.73
CA ASP A 184 -58.90 -1.98 -79.43
C ASP A 184 -59.89 -1.05 -80.20
N ASP A 185 -59.66 0.27 -80.21
CA ASP A 185 -60.60 1.29 -80.74
C ASP A 185 -60.11 2.07 -81.99
N ASP A 186 -59.05 1.61 -82.69
CA ASP A 186 -58.53 2.20 -83.96
C ASP A 186 -58.60 1.23 -85.17
#